data_AF-A0A963JSK2-F1
#
_entry.id   AF-A0A963JSK2-F1
#
_cell.length_a   1.000
_cell.length_b   1.000
_cell.length_c   1.000
_cell.angle_alpha   90.00
_cell.angle_beta   90.00
_cell.angle_gamma   90.00
#
_symmetry.space_group_name_H-M   'P 1'
#
loop_
_entity.id
_entity.type
_entity.pdbx_description
1 polymer ?
#
loop_
_entity_poly.entity_id
_entity_poly.type
_entity_poly.pdbx_seq_one_letter_code
_entity_poly.pdbx_strand_id
1 'polypeptide(L)'
;METTVHPVDERLPLGKLTALGLQHVLVMYAGAVAVPLIVGRALNLTPDQVAKLISADLFVCGLVTLIQALGATRWFGIKLPVMMGVTFAAVAPMISMAQTTSGTAGAGLIFGSVIGAGVISILIAPMVSRMLRFFP
;
A
#
# COMPACT_ATOMS: atom_id res chain seq x y z
N MET A 1 -16.62 -0.96 38.33
CA MET A 1 -16.75 -0.98 36.86
C MET A 1 -15.38 -1.25 36.31
N GLU A 2 -15.06 -2.51 35.99
CA GLU A 2 -13.86 -2.80 35.19
C GLU A 2 -14.07 -2.16 33.82
N THR A 3 -13.32 -1.09 33.55
CA THR A 3 -13.21 -0.53 32.21
C THR A 3 -12.43 -1.53 31.38
N THR A 4 -13.11 -2.54 30.85
CA THR A 4 -12.54 -3.47 29.88
C THR A 4 -12.16 -2.67 28.65
N VAL A 5 -10.87 -2.34 28.55
CA VAL A 5 -10.29 -1.69 27.38
C VAL A 5 -10.64 -2.56 26.17
N HIS A 6 -11.13 -1.93 25.10
CA HIS A 6 -11.50 -2.66 23.89
C HIS A 6 -10.27 -3.45 23.37
N PRO A 7 -10.40 -4.70 22.90
CA PRO A 7 -9.25 -5.53 22.53
C PRO A 7 -8.30 -4.90 21.48
N VAL A 8 -8.82 -3.98 20.66
CA VAL A 8 -8.05 -3.21 19.66
C VAL A 8 -7.19 -2.11 20.31
N ASP A 9 -7.59 -1.61 21.48
CA ASP A 9 -6.91 -0.55 22.23
C ASP A 9 -5.99 -1.12 23.34
N GLU A 10 -5.98 -2.44 23.53
CA GLU A 10 -5.15 -3.11 24.54
C GLU A 10 -3.67 -3.04 24.15
N ARG A 11 -2.86 -2.41 25.01
CA ARG A 11 -1.41 -2.35 24.82
C ARG A 11 -0.76 -3.60 25.42
N LEU A 12 -0.41 -4.54 24.55
CA LEU A 12 0.36 -5.73 24.91
C LEU A 12 1.73 -5.34 25.52
N PRO A 13 2.36 -6.24 26.32
CA PRO A 13 3.72 -6.00 26.81
C PRO A 13 4.71 -5.81 25.66
N LEU A 14 5.68 -4.90 25.84
CA LEU A 14 6.58 -4.44 24.78
C LEU A 14 7.22 -5.56 23.96
N GLY A 15 7.65 -6.66 24.58
CA GLY A 15 8.27 -7.79 23.87
C GLY A 15 7.30 -8.54 22.95
N LYS A 16 6.03 -8.67 23.33
CA LYS A 16 5.00 -9.27 22.47
C LYS A 16 4.59 -8.31 21.35
N LEU A 17 4.48 -7.02 21.64
CA LEU A 17 4.21 -5.98 20.64
C LEU A 17 5.27 -5.95 19.54
N THR A 18 6.55 -5.94 19.91
CA THR A 18 7.65 -5.88 18.94
C THR A 18 7.73 -7.17 18.12
N ALA A 19 7.57 -8.33 18.74
CA ALA A 19 7.55 -9.61 18.03
C ALA A 19 6.38 -9.71 17.04
N LEU A 20 5.17 -9.32 17.46
CA LEU A 20 3.98 -9.31 16.62
C LEU A 20 4.08 -8.29 15.48
N GLY A 21 4.58 -7.09 15.77
CA GLY A 21 4.85 -6.07 14.76
C GLY A 21 5.85 -6.54 13.71
N LEU A 22 6.91 -7.22 14.15
CA LEU A 22 7.89 -7.82 13.24
C LEU A 22 7.26 -8.90 12.37
N GLN A 23 6.42 -9.78 12.93
CA GLN A 23 5.68 -10.78 12.15
C GLN A 23 4.81 -10.13 11.07
N HIS A 24 4.07 -9.08 11.40
CA HIS A 24 3.25 -8.35 10.42
C HIS A 24 4.09 -7.74 9.29
N VAL A 25 5.25 -7.15 9.60
CA VAL A 25 6.16 -6.60 8.59
C VAL A 25 6.74 -7.69 7.70
N LEU A 26 7.16 -8.82 8.27
CA LEU A 26 7.71 -9.95 7.52
C LEU A 26 6.67 -10.58 6.58
N VAL A 27 5.43 -10.72 7.04
CA VAL A 27 4.31 -11.22 6.23
C VAL A 27 3.97 -10.23 5.11
N MET A 28 3.92 -8.92 5.41
CA MET A 28 3.70 -7.88 4.41
C MET A 28 4.81 -7.88 3.34
N TYR A 29 6.07 -8.02 3.75
CA TYR A 29 7.23 -8.01 2.86
C TYR A 29 7.12 -9.10 1.78
N ALA A 30 6.70 -10.31 2.15
CA ALA A 30 6.54 -11.42 1.21
C ALA A 30 5.57 -11.09 0.07
N GLY A 31 4.50 -10.33 0.33
CA GLY A 31 3.54 -9.89 -0.68
C GLY A 31 3.93 -8.61 -1.42
N ALA A 32 4.47 -7.62 -0.70
CA ALA A 32 4.74 -6.28 -1.23
C ALA A 32 5.86 -6.28 -2.29
N VAL A 33 6.93 -7.07 -2.08
CA VAL A 33 8.11 -7.09 -2.98
C VAL A 33 7.78 -7.64 -4.37
N ALA A 34 6.73 -8.45 -4.51
CA ALA A 34 6.37 -9.06 -5.78
C ALA A 34 5.99 -8.01 -6.84
N VAL A 35 5.22 -6.98 -6.47
CA VAL A 35 4.72 -5.99 -7.44
C VAL A 35 5.84 -5.12 -8.03
N PRO A 36 6.72 -4.47 -7.23
CA PRO A 36 7.84 -3.70 -7.76
C PRO A 36 8.80 -4.57 -8.59
N LEU A 37 8.99 -5.84 -8.21
CA LEU A 37 9.82 -6.77 -8.99
C LEU A 37 9.21 -7.07 -10.36
N ILE A 38 7.91 -7.39 -10.42
CA ILE A 38 7.21 -7.66 -11.68
C ILE A 38 7.25 -6.43 -12.60
N VAL A 39 6.91 -5.26 -12.07
CA VAL A 39 6.87 -4.01 -12.86
C VAL A 39 8.27 -3.57 -13.27
N GLY A 40 9.25 -3.65 -12.37
CA GLY A 40 10.63 -3.29 -12.65
C GLY A 40 11.27 -4.17 -13.73
N ARG A 41 10.92 -5.47 -13.76
CA ARG A 41 11.31 -6.39 -14.84
C ARG A 41 10.61 -6.07 -16.15
N ALA A 42 9.32 -5.78 -16.12
CA ALA A 42 8.56 -5.39 -17.31
C ALA A 42 9.13 -4.10 -17.96
N LEU A 43 9.63 -3.17 -17.15
CA LEU A 43 10.25 -1.93 -17.59
C LEU A 43 11.73 -2.08 -18.01
N ASN A 44 12.32 -3.27 -17.90
CA ASN A 44 13.75 -3.53 -18.15
C ASN A 44 14.70 -2.62 -17.33
N LEU A 45 14.35 -2.35 -16.07
CA LEU A 45 15.19 -1.54 -15.16
C LEU A 45 16.40 -2.33 -14.66
N THR A 46 17.47 -1.62 -14.31
CA THR A 46 18.66 -2.24 -13.72
C THR A 46 18.36 -2.82 -12.33
N PRO A 47 19.09 -3.83 -11.86
CA PRO A 47 18.90 -4.38 -10.51
C PRO A 47 18.97 -3.32 -9.41
N ASP A 48 19.85 -2.33 -9.55
CA ASP A 48 19.97 -1.21 -8.60
C ASP A 48 18.71 -0.32 -8.58
N GLN A 49 18.07 -0.11 -9.73
CA GLN A 49 16.82 0.63 -9.82
C GLN A 49 15.66 -0.17 -9.22
N VAL A 50 15.60 -1.47 -9.47
CA VAL A 50 14.57 -2.34 -8.87
C VAL A 50 14.73 -2.40 -7.35
N ALA A 51 15.95 -2.49 -6.84
CA ALA A 51 16.21 -2.43 -5.40
C ALA A 51 15.71 -1.09 -4.80
N LYS A 52 15.98 0.04 -5.47
CA LYS A 52 15.45 1.34 -5.07
C LYS A 52 13.92 1.39 -5.08
N LEU A 53 13.27 0.77 -6.07
CA LEU A 53 11.81 0.67 -6.13
C LEU A 53 11.25 -0.13 -4.95
N ILE A 54 11.86 -1.27 -4.62
CA ILE A 54 11.44 -2.10 -3.48
C ILE A 54 11.60 -1.33 -2.16
N SER A 55 12.74 -0.67 -1.95
CA SER A 55 12.95 0.12 -0.73
C SER A 55 11.99 1.31 -0.63
N ALA A 56 11.73 2.00 -1.73
CA ALA A 56 10.76 3.10 -1.78
C ALA A 56 9.34 2.59 -1.50
N ASP A 57 8.96 1.45 -2.07
CA ASP A 57 7.66 0.83 -1.86
C ASP A 57 7.42 0.46 -0.39
N LEU A 58 8.36 -0.24 0.23
CA LEU A 58 8.27 -0.62 1.65
C LEU A 58 8.23 0.59 2.57
N PHE A 59 9.00 1.63 2.24
CA PHE A 59 9.01 2.88 2.99
C PHE A 59 7.66 3.58 2.92
N VAL A 60 7.08 3.73 1.73
CA VAL A 60 5.79 4.37 1.53
C VAL A 60 4.66 3.53 2.14
N CYS A 61 4.67 2.20 1.98
CA CYS A 61 3.69 1.32 2.61
C CYS A 61 3.70 1.42 4.14
N GLY A 62 4.89 1.50 4.75
CA GLY A 62 5.04 1.74 6.18
C GLY A 62 4.48 3.10 6.61
N LEU A 63 4.81 4.16 5.87
CA LEU A 63 4.30 5.51 6.13
C LEU A 63 2.77 5.56 6.03
N VAL A 64 2.18 4.98 4.99
CA VAL A 64 0.73 4.96 4.76
C VAL A 64 0.02 4.12 5.83
N THR A 65 0.63 3.01 6.26
CA THR A 65 0.13 2.20 7.38
C THR A 65 0.08 3.03 8.67
N LEU A 66 1.15 3.78 8.99
CA LEU A 66 1.17 4.67 10.15
C LEU A 66 0.10 5.75 10.06
N ILE A 67 -0.08 6.37 8.89
CA ILE A 67 -1.11 7.38 8.64
C ILE A 67 -2.53 6.80 8.85
N GLN A 68 -2.79 5.60 8.35
CA GLN A 68 -4.08 4.91 8.51
C GLN A 68 -4.36 4.49 9.95
N ALA A 69 -3.35 3.94 10.62
CA ALA A 69 -3.46 3.44 11.99
C ALA A 69 -3.56 4.57 13.03
N LEU A 70 -2.75 5.63 12.91
CA LEU A 70 -2.75 6.76 13.85
C LEU A 70 -3.89 7.75 13.57
N GLY A 71 -4.39 7.80 12.34
CA GLY A 71 -5.40 8.75 11.93
C GLY A 71 -4.86 10.17 11.82
N ALA A 72 -4.31 10.53 10.65
CA ALA A 72 -3.74 11.86 10.43
C ALA A 72 -4.76 13.00 10.48
N THR A 73 -6.04 12.79 10.14
CA THR A 73 -7.11 13.82 10.14
C THR A 73 -8.51 13.19 10.24
N ARG A 74 -9.56 13.97 10.59
CA ARG A 74 -10.98 13.53 10.59
C ARG A 74 -11.45 12.91 9.25
N TRP A 75 -10.77 13.25 8.15
CA TRP A 75 -11.05 12.76 6.79
C TRP A 75 -10.07 11.70 6.30
N PHE A 76 -8.90 11.55 6.95
CA PHE A 76 -7.82 10.67 6.51
C PHE A 76 -7.31 9.82 7.68
N GLY A 77 -7.50 8.51 7.54
CA GLY A 77 -7.09 7.51 8.50
C GLY A 77 -8.25 6.99 9.35
N ILE A 78 -8.53 5.69 9.21
CA ILE A 78 -9.66 5.02 9.85
C ILE A 78 -9.44 4.72 11.34
N LYS A 79 -8.25 5.02 11.88
CA LYS A 79 -7.85 4.76 13.29
C LYS A 79 -8.00 3.29 13.69
N LEU A 80 -7.78 2.40 12.72
CA LEU A 80 -7.80 0.96 12.91
C LEU A 80 -6.43 0.38 12.49
N PRO A 81 -5.97 -0.71 13.12
CA PRO A 81 -4.71 -1.35 12.80
C PRO A 81 -4.81 -2.07 11.44
N VAL A 82 -4.67 -1.31 10.36
CA VAL A 82 -4.74 -1.81 8.98
C VAL A 82 -3.39 -1.63 8.31
N MET A 83 -2.80 -2.75 7.88
CA MET A 83 -1.57 -2.78 7.10
C MET A 83 -1.87 -2.42 5.64
N MET A 84 -1.18 -1.41 5.14
CA MET A 84 -1.32 -0.94 3.77
C MET A 84 -0.19 -1.51 2.92
N GLY A 85 -0.54 -2.02 1.74
CA GLY A 85 0.41 -2.61 0.79
C GLY A 85 -0.02 -2.37 -0.64
N VAL A 86 0.82 -2.79 -1.59
CA VAL A 86 0.54 -2.65 -3.02
C VAL A 86 -0.47 -3.70 -3.48
N THR A 87 -1.43 -3.27 -4.29
CA THR A 87 -2.43 -4.17 -4.88
C THR A 87 -1.94 -4.81 -6.17
N PHE A 88 -2.23 -6.10 -6.34
CA PHE A 88 -2.00 -6.80 -7.61
C PHE A 88 -2.96 -6.36 -8.73
N ALA A 89 -4.08 -5.71 -8.39
CA ALA A 89 -5.07 -5.28 -9.38
C ALA A 89 -4.50 -4.32 -10.44
N ALA A 90 -3.53 -3.49 -10.05
CA ALA A 90 -2.90 -2.52 -10.95
C ALA A 90 -1.74 -3.10 -11.78
N VAL A 91 -1.31 -4.35 -11.51
CA VAL A 91 -0.11 -4.94 -12.15
C VAL A 91 -0.30 -5.13 -13.65
N ALA A 92 -1.43 -5.69 -14.07
CA ALA A 92 -1.68 -5.94 -15.50
C ALA A 92 -1.70 -4.64 -16.34
N PRO A 93 -2.41 -3.57 -15.94
CA PRO A 93 -2.30 -2.27 -16.61
C PRO A 93 -0.86 -1.72 -16.66
N MET A 94 -0.10 -1.80 -15.56
CA MET A 94 1.28 -1.32 -15.51
C MET A 94 2.19 -2.08 -16.49
N ILE A 95 2.04 -3.40 -16.60
CA ILE A 95 2.80 -4.20 -17.57
C ILE A 95 2.43 -3.80 -19.00
N SER A 96 1.15 -3.59 -19.30
CA SER A 96 0.71 -3.16 -20.62
C SER A 96 1.30 -1.79 -21.00
N MET A 97 1.39 -0.86 -20.05
CA MET A 97 2.08 0.42 -20.25
C MET A 97 3.60 0.25 -20.43
N ALA A 98 4.22 -0.65 -19.66
CA ALA A 98 5.65 -0.93 -19.78
C ALA A 98 6.02 -1.54 -21.15
N GLN A 99 5.11 -2.27 -21.79
CA GLN A 99 5.29 -2.82 -23.13
C GLN A 99 5.27 -1.75 -24.23
N THR A 100 4.51 -0.67 -24.05
CA THR A 100 4.45 0.45 -25.01
C THR A 100 5.57 1.46 -24.79
N THR A 101 6.03 1.65 -23.55
CA THR A 101 7.17 2.53 -23.23
C THR A 101 7.98 1.90 -22.11
N SER A 102 9.20 1.47 -22.43
CA SER A 102 10.13 0.84 -21.47
C SER A 102 11.11 1.85 -20.84
N GLY A 103 11.82 1.42 -19.80
CA GLY A 103 12.84 2.23 -19.11
C GLY A 103 12.27 3.27 -18.15
N THR A 104 13.08 4.30 -17.85
CA THR A 104 12.75 5.35 -16.86
C THR A 104 11.59 6.24 -17.31
N ALA A 105 11.43 6.45 -18.62
CA ALA A 105 10.29 7.17 -19.17
C ALA A 105 8.97 6.43 -18.92
N GLY A 106 8.96 5.11 -19.14
CA GLY A 106 7.80 4.25 -18.83
C GLY A 106 7.46 4.23 -17.35
N ALA A 107 8.47 4.14 -16.48
CA ALA A 107 8.29 4.25 -15.03
C ALA A 107 7.63 5.58 -14.66
N GLY A 108 8.09 6.70 -15.23
CA GLY A 108 7.51 8.02 -15.01
C GLY A 108 6.05 8.12 -15.44
N LEU A 109 5.69 7.55 -16.59
CA LEU A 109 4.30 7.50 -17.07
C LEU A 109 3.40 6.69 -16.14
N ILE A 110 3.88 5.55 -15.65
CA ILE A 110 3.16 4.72 -14.69
C ILE A 110 2.94 5.50 -13.39
N PHE A 111 3.98 6.13 -12.83
CA PHE A 111 3.84 6.92 -11.60
C PHE A 111 2.86 8.09 -11.78
N GLY A 112 2.96 8.83 -12.88
CA GLY A 112 2.02 9.92 -13.17
C GLY A 112 0.57 9.44 -13.31
N SER A 113 0.37 8.30 -13.98
CA SER A 113 -0.95 7.70 -14.16
C SER A 113 -1.54 7.20 -12.84
N VAL A 114 -0.72 6.59 -11.97
CA VAL A 114 -1.14 6.12 -10.64
C VAL A 114 -1.51 7.30 -9.74
N ILE A 115 -0.74 8.40 -9.77
CA ILE A 115 -1.08 9.62 -9.02
C ILE A 115 -2.41 10.19 -9.51
N GLY A 116 -2.59 10.32 -10.83
CA GLY A 116 -3.85 10.79 -11.42
C GLY A 116 -5.03 9.90 -11.05
N ALA A 117 -4.87 8.59 -11.15
CA ALA A 117 -5.89 7.62 -10.74
C ALA A 117 -6.21 7.72 -9.24
N GLY A 118 -5.21 7.98 -8.39
CA GLY A 118 -5.39 8.19 -6.96
C GLY A 118 -6.25 9.42 -6.65
N VAL A 119 -6.00 10.55 -7.30
CA VAL A 119 -6.81 11.77 -7.16
C VAL A 119 -8.25 11.51 -7.60
N ILE A 120 -8.44 10.89 -8.76
CA ILE A 120 -9.77 10.52 -9.27
C ILE A 120 -10.47 9.57 -8.30
N SER A 121 -9.76 8.58 -7.74
CA SER A 121 -10.30 7.62 -6.79
C SER A 121 -10.79 8.30 -5.51
N ILE A 122 -10.07 9.31 -5.00
CA ILE A 122 -10.50 10.09 -3.83
C ILE A 122 -11.81 10.83 -4.12
N LEU A 123 -11.96 11.39 -5.32
CA LEU A 123 -13.18 12.11 -5.72
C LEU A 123 -14.40 11.18 -5.87
N ILE A 124 -14.19 9.96 -6.38
CA ILE A 124 -15.25 8.98 -6.64
C ILE A 124 -15.54 8.09 -5.40
N ALA A 125 -14.63 8.03 -4.43
CA ALA A 125 -14.76 7.24 -3.20
C ALA A 125 -16.14 7.30 -2.51
N PRO A 126 -16.79 8.47 -2.28
CA PRO A 126 -18.09 8.51 -1.62
C PRO A 126 -19.21 7.87 -2.46
N MET A 127 -19.10 7.90 -3.80
CA MET A 127 -20.06 7.27 -4.69
C MET A 127 -19.86 5.74 -4.70
N VAL A 128 -18.61 5.27 -4.75
CA VAL A 128 -18.26 3.84 -4.71
C VAL A 128 -18.70 3.22 -3.38
N SER A 129 -18.53 3.93 -2.26
CA SER A 129 -18.98 3.44 -0.95
C SER A 129 -20.49 3.16 -0.91
N ARG A 130 -21.32 3.93 -1.64
CA ARG A 130 -22.76 3.63 -1.79
C ARG A 130 -23.03 2.42 -2.69
N MET A 131 -22.13 2.14 -3.63
CA MET A 131 -22.25 1.07 -4.61
C MET A 131 -21.83 -0.30 -4.06
N LEU A 132 -21.14 -0.36 -2.91
CA LEU A 132 -20.79 -1.60 -2.21
C LEU A 132 -22.00 -2.49 -1.89
N ARG A 133 -23.22 -1.93 -1.84
CA ARG A 133 -24.47 -2.70 -1.71
C ARG A 133 -24.73 -3.66 -2.88
N PHE A 134 -24.16 -3.39 -4.06
CA PHE A 134 -24.36 -4.18 -5.28
C PHE A 134 -23.28 -5.24 -5.51
N PHE A 135 -22.24 -5.26 -4.68
CA PHE A 135 -21.20 -6.29 -4.70
C PHE A 135 -21.33 -7.13 -3.41
N PRO A 136 -22.23 -8.14 -3.41
CA PRO A 136 -22.40 -9.05 -2.27
C PRO A 136 -21.18 -9.94 -2.03
#